data_AF-A0A254R0P8-F1
#
_entry.id   AF-A0A254R0P8-F1
#
_cell.length_a   1.000
_cell.length_b   1.000
_cell.length_c   1.000
_cell.angle_alpha   90.00
_cell.angle_beta   90.00
_cell.angle_gamma   90.00
#
_symmetry.space_group_name_H-M   'P 1'
#
loop_
_entity.id
_entity.type
_entity.pdbx_description
1 polymer ?
#
loop_
_entity_poly.entity_id
_entity_poly.type
_entity_poly.pdbx_seq_one_letter_code
_entity_poly.pdbx_strand_id
1 'polypeptide(L)'
;MNLSQTIFELIDMRSFSNLWFWIALAVVWSSASHWVLGVPWDLALRAKRKGGQFEEDFETLLRINVNRLIYIYEVSGLVLTSFGSFVLTTLLVMGFYYRVEFAQAVFLIAFPLSIVGWLSMRAARKIRISGATGDEVHRRLLMHRLAIQGIGVVSIFVTALWGMLQNLTIGALG
;
A
#
# COMPACT_ATOMS: atom_id res chain seq x y z
N MET A 1 -0.72 -37.39 -5.91
CA MET A 1 -0.74 -35.92 -6.06
C MET A 1 -0.04 -35.34 -4.84
N ASN A 2 0.99 -34.52 -5.04
CA ASN A 2 1.73 -33.90 -3.94
C ASN A 2 1.03 -32.61 -3.49
N LEU A 3 1.04 -32.31 -2.19
CA LEU A 3 0.46 -31.08 -1.60
C LEU A 3 0.92 -29.82 -2.36
N SER A 4 2.18 -29.80 -2.79
CA SER A 4 2.76 -28.74 -3.62
C SER A 4 2.03 -28.55 -4.94
N GLN A 5 1.69 -29.64 -5.65
CA GLN A 5 0.98 -29.59 -6.93
C GLN A 5 -0.46 -29.09 -6.76
N THR A 6 -1.15 -29.51 -5.70
CA THR A 6 -2.50 -29.01 -5.38
C THR A 6 -2.49 -27.54 -4.98
N ILE A 7 -1.45 -27.08 -4.27
CA ILE A 7 -1.26 -25.66 -3.96
C ILE A 7 -0.97 -24.86 -5.24
N PHE A 8 -0.18 -25.40 -6.18
CA PHE A 8 0.08 -24.76 -7.48
C PHE A 8 -1.12 -24.81 -8.44
N GLU A 9 -1.99 -25.82 -8.37
CA GLU A 9 -3.27 -25.86 -9.11
C GLU A 9 -4.33 -24.93 -8.50
N LEU A 10 -4.36 -24.78 -7.17
CA LEU A 10 -5.22 -23.80 -6.48
C LEU A 10 -4.71 -22.36 -6.64
N ILE A 11 -3.40 -22.19 -6.86
CA ILE A 11 -2.81 -20.98 -7.46
C ILE A 11 -3.00 -21.10 -8.98
N ASP A 12 -4.27 -21.15 -9.40
CA ASP A 12 -4.59 -21.05 -10.82
C ASP A 12 -3.98 -19.72 -11.32
N MET A 13 -3.16 -19.80 -12.38
CA MET A 13 -2.42 -18.64 -12.95
C MET A 13 -3.35 -17.53 -13.45
N ARG A 14 -4.66 -17.80 -13.47
CA ARG A 14 -5.76 -16.84 -13.55
C ARG A 14 -5.90 -16.02 -12.27
N SER A 15 -4.92 -15.15 -12.04
CA SER A 15 -4.84 -14.26 -10.87
C SER A 15 -6.15 -13.53 -10.57
N PHE A 16 -6.89 -13.05 -11.58
CA PHE A 16 -8.13 -12.29 -11.37
C PHE A 16 -9.36 -13.14 -11.08
N SER A 17 -9.34 -14.43 -11.43
CA SER A 17 -10.38 -15.41 -11.07
C SER A 17 -10.13 -16.06 -9.71
N ASN A 18 -8.91 -15.93 -9.18
CA ASN A 18 -8.51 -16.55 -7.93
C ASN A 18 -8.98 -15.73 -6.71
N LEU A 19 -9.74 -16.35 -5.80
CA LEU A 19 -10.17 -15.72 -4.55
C LEU A 19 -8.99 -15.23 -3.70
N TRP A 20 -7.85 -15.93 -3.75
CA TRP A 20 -6.65 -15.56 -2.99
C TRP A 20 -6.09 -14.20 -3.39
N PHE A 21 -6.16 -13.84 -4.67
CA PHE A 21 -5.75 -12.52 -5.12
C PHE A 21 -6.61 -11.43 -4.46
N TRP A 22 -7.93 -11.63 -4.41
CA TRP A 22 -8.87 -10.68 -3.79
C TRP A 22 -8.69 -10.57 -2.29
N ILE A 23 -8.44 -11.69 -1.60
CA ILE A 23 -8.09 -11.70 -0.17
C ILE A 23 -6.78 -10.92 0.04
N ALA A 24 -5.74 -11.18 -0.75
CA ALA A 24 -4.47 -10.49 -0.64
C ALA A 24 -4.64 -8.97 -0.86
N LEU A 25 -5.38 -8.58 -1.91
CA LEU A 25 -5.68 -7.18 -2.22
C LEU A 25 -6.41 -6.50 -1.04
N ALA A 26 -7.42 -7.16 -0.47
CA ALA A 26 -8.17 -6.63 0.68
C ALA A 26 -7.29 -6.48 1.93
N VAL A 27 -6.45 -7.49 2.23
CA VAL A 27 -5.53 -7.45 3.38
C VAL A 27 -4.48 -6.36 3.21
N VAL A 28 -3.91 -6.20 2.02
CA VAL A 28 -2.93 -5.16 1.70
C VAL A 28 -3.53 -3.78 1.91
N TRP A 29 -4.71 -3.51 1.36
CA TRP A 29 -5.35 -2.20 1.48
C TRP A 29 -5.89 -1.91 2.88
N SER A 30 -6.38 -2.93 3.58
CA SER A 30 -6.75 -2.82 4.99
C SER A 30 -5.55 -2.45 5.86
N SER A 31 -4.42 -3.14 5.64
CA SER A 31 -3.16 -2.89 6.36
C SER A 31 -2.60 -1.51 6.04
N ALA A 32 -2.51 -1.13 4.76
CA ALA A 32 -2.05 0.19 4.34
C ALA A 32 -2.89 1.33 4.94
N SER A 33 -4.20 1.13 5.09
CA SER A 33 -5.12 2.13 5.67
C SER A 33 -5.10 2.17 7.20
N HIS A 34 -4.68 1.08 7.86
CA HIS A 34 -4.59 0.99 9.31
C HIS A 34 -3.29 1.59 9.85
N TRP A 35 -2.16 1.35 9.16
CA TRP A 35 -0.83 1.81 9.55
C TRP A 35 -0.47 3.13 8.89
N VAL A 36 -0.76 4.25 9.55
CA VAL A 36 -0.54 5.61 9.04
C VAL A 36 0.80 6.12 9.56
N LEU A 37 1.78 6.31 8.68
CA LEU A 37 3.16 6.65 9.05
C LEU A 37 3.78 5.70 10.09
N GLY A 38 3.42 4.41 10.03
CA GLY A 38 3.92 3.40 10.97
C GLY A 38 3.21 3.36 12.33
N VAL A 39 2.20 4.21 12.53
CA VAL A 39 1.38 4.21 13.76
C VAL A 39 -0.03 3.68 13.45
N PRO A 40 -0.55 2.74 14.26
CA PRO A 40 -1.94 2.30 14.18
C PRO A 40 -2.93 3.47 14.34
N TRP A 41 -3.92 3.54 13.44
CA TRP A 41 -4.90 4.63 13.44
C TRP A 41 -5.75 4.70 14.73
N ASP A 42 -5.99 3.56 15.38
CA ASP A 42 -6.73 3.49 16.63
C ASP A 42 -5.97 4.17 17.79
N LEU A 43 -4.63 4.11 17.80
CA LEU A 43 -3.80 4.83 18.77
C LEU A 43 -3.90 6.34 18.56
N ALA A 44 -3.81 6.82 17.32
CA ALA A 44 -4.00 8.24 17.00
C ALA A 44 -5.37 8.75 17.46
N LEU A 45 -6.43 7.97 17.21
CA LEU A 45 -7.78 8.34 17.61
C LEU A 45 -7.98 8.32 19.13
N ARG A 46 -7.34 7.37 19.83
CA ARG A 46 -7.38 7.27 21.30
C ARG A 46 -6.64 8.43 21.95
N ALA A 47 -5.47 8.76 21.44
CA ALA A 47 -4.65 9.89 21.86
C ALA A 47 -5.45 11.19 21.78
N LYS A 48 -6.05 11.47 20.61
CA LYS A 48 -6.91 12.64 20.40
C LYS A 48 -8.09 12.74 21.37
N ARG A 49 -8.71 11.61 21.74
CA ARG A 49 -9.89 11.58 22.62
C ARG A 49 -9.53 11.71 24.10
N LYS A 50 -8.45 11.06 24.54
CA LYS A 50 -8.11 10.95 25.96
C LYS A 50 -7.11 12.01 26.42
N GLY A 51 -6.27 12.52 25.53
CA GLY A 51 -5.22 13.49 25.84
C GLY A 51 -4.23 12.98 26.90
N GLY A 52 -3.49 13.92 27.49
CA GLY A 52 -2.51 13.65 28.55
C GLY A 52 -1.45 12.66 28.11
N GLN A 53 -1.17 11.66 28.96
CA GLN A 53 -0.16 10.65 28.70
C GLN A 53 -0.40 9.88 27.38
N PHE A 54 -1.66 9.66 26.96
CA PHE A 54 -1.95 8.99 25.69
C PHE A 54 -1.49 9.80 24.48
N GLU A 55 -1.54 11.13 24.57
CA GLU A 55 -1.06 12.02 23.50
C GLU A 55 0.47 12.07 23.48
N GLU A 56 1.11 12.17 24.65
CA GLU A 56 2.58 12.15 24.76
C GLU A 56 3.19 10.84 24.23
N ASP A 57 2.60 9.70 24.59
CA ASP A 57 3.03 8.38 24.11
C ASP A 57 2.83 8.25 22.59
N PHE A 58 1.71 8.74 22.07
CA PHE A 58 1.42 8.76 20.64
C PHE A 58 2.40 9.64 19.86
N GLU A 59 2.66 10.87 20.32
CA GLU A 59 3.61 11.77 19.68
C GLU A 59 5.03 11.19 19.69
N THR A 60 5.41 10.54 20.80
CA THR A 60 6.70 9.85 20.92
C THR A 60 6.81 8.71 19.91
N LEU A 61 5.79 7.85 19.83
CA LEU A 61 5.75 6.74 18.90
C LEU A 61 5.76 7.22 17.44
N LEU A 62 4.99 8.27 17.13
CA LEU A 62 4.97 8.88 15.81
C LEU A 62 6.33 9.45 15.44
N ARG A 63 6.98 10.17 16.36
CA ARG A 63 8.33 10.74 16.15
C ARG A 63 9.35 9.66 15.82
N ILE A 64 9.34 8.54 16.55
CA ILE A 64 10.22 7.39 16.28
C ILE A 64 9.98 6.85 14.87
N ASN A 65 8.72 6.63 14.48
CA ASN A 65 8.38 6.10 13.17
C ASN A 65 8.73 7.07 12.03
N VAL A 66 8.45 8.36 12.20
CA VAL A 66 8.81 9.42 11.24
C VAL A 66 10.32 9.47 11.03
N ASN A 67 11.10 9.46 12.12
CA ASN A 67 12.55 9.48 12.04
C ASN A 67 13.09 8.22 11.34
N ARG A 68 12.56 7.05 11.68
CA ARG A 68 12.93 5.78 11.02
C ARG A 68 12.61 5.81 9.53
N LEU A 69 11.41 6.26 9.15
CA LEU A 69 11.00 6.33 7.76
C LEU A 69 11.95 7.24 6.96
N ILE A 70 12.25 8.42 7.48
CA ILE A 70 13.11 9.34 6.76
C ILE A 70 14.55 8.84 6.70
N TYR A 71 15.07 8.22 7.77
CA TYR A 71 16.39 7.59 7.76
C TYR A 71 16.52 6.53 6.65
N ILE A 72 15.51 5.66 6.48
CA ILE A 72 15.50 4.68 5.39
C ILE A 72 15.60 5.35 4.02
N TYR A 73 14.89 6.46 3.82
CA TYR A 73 14.96 7.21 2.57
C TYR A 73 16.27 8.00 2.40
N GLU A 74 16.88 8.49 3.47
CA GLU A 74 18.16 9.21 3.41
C GLU A 74 19.31 8.25 3.06
N VAL A 75 19.30 7.03 3.62
CA VAL A 75 20.34 6.02 3.36
C VAL A 75 20.09 5.27 2.05
N SER A 76 18.85 4.84 1.81
CA SER A 76 18.53 3.90 0.73
C SER A 76 17.65 4.52 -0.35
N GLY A 77 17.35 5.81 -0.32
CA GLY A 77 16.37 6.44 -1.21
C GLY A 77 16.69 6.31 -2.69
N LEU A 78 17.97 6.46 -3.07
CA LEU A 78 18.39 6.26 -4.46
C LEU A 78 18.17 4.81 -4.90
N VAL A 79 18.67 3.85 -4.13
CA VAL A 79 18.53 2.41 -4.42
C VAL A 79 17.06 2.00 -4.47
N LEU A 80 16.27 2.41 -3.49
CA LEU A 80 14.84 2.09 -3.39
C LEU A 80 14.06 2.66 -4.58
N THR A 81 14.37 3.89 -4.99
CA THR A 81 13.70 4.53 -6.13
C THR A 81 14.12 3.89 -7.44
N SER A 82 15.41 3.72 -7.69
CA SER A 82 15.92 3.11 -8.92
C SER A 82 15.46 1.66 -9.07
N PHE A 83 15.60 0.84 -8.02
CA PHE A 83 15.17 -0.55 -8.03
C PHE A 83 13.65 -0.67 -8.08
N GLY A 84 12.93 0.16 -7.32
CA GLY A 84 11.46 0.19 -7.35
C GLY A 84 10.91 0.56 -8.73
N SER A 85 11.49 1.58 -9.38
CA SER A 85 11.14 1.94 -10.76
C SER A 85 11.46 0.82 -11.73
N PHE A 86 12.63 0.19 -11.62
CA PHE A 86 13.00 -0.95 -12.47
C PHE A 86 12.00 -2.12 -12.34
N VAL A 87 11.64 -2.50 -11.11
CA VAL A 87 10.66 -3.57 -10.85
C VAL A 87 9.28 -3.19 -11.39
N LEU A 88 8.80 -1.98 -11.13
CA LEU A 88 7.50 -1.52 -11.64
C LEU A 88 7.46 -1.47 -13.17
N THR A 89 8.52 -1.00 -13.83
CA THR A 89 8.61 -1.02 -15.29
C THR A 89 8.65 -2.44 -15.83
N THR A 90 9.40 -3.34 -15.19
CA THR A 90 9.44 -4.76 -15.59
C THR A 90 8.06 -5.40 -15.48
N LEU A 91 7.35 -5.17 -14.37
CA LEU A 91 5.98 -5.66 -14.18
C LEU A 91 5.00 -5.05 -15.19
N LEU A 92 5.14 -3.77 -15.52
CA LEU A 92 4.33 -3.10 -16.52
C LEU A 92 4.53 -3.73 -17.91
N VAL A 93 5.79 -3.92 -18.33
CA VAL A 93 6.10 -4.52 -19.64
C VAL A 93 5.65 -5.99 -19.68
N MET A 94 5.99 -6.79 -18.67
CA MET A 94 5.57 -8.19 -18.58
C MET A 94 4.05 -8.33 -18.54
N GLY A 95 3.39 -7.50 -17.74
CA GLY A 95 1.95 -7.55 -17.57
C GLY A 95 1.18 -7.14 -18.82
N PHE A 96 1.50 -5.99 -19.40
CA PHE A 96 0.65 -5.38 -20.43
C PHE A 96 1.15 -5.64 -21.86
N TYR A 97 2.47 -5.69 -22.09
CA TYR A 97 3.02 -6.01 -23.41
C TYR A 97 3.04 -7.51 -23.68
N TYR A 98 3.62 -8.29 -22.75
CA TYR A 98 3.68 -9.76 -22.86
C TYR A 98 2.40 -10.47 -22.37
N ARG A 99 1.40 -9.72 -21.87
CA ARG A 99 0.10 -10.23 -21.41
C ARG A 99 0.21 -11.27 -20.29
N VAL A 100 1.22 -11.17 -19.43
CA VAL A 100 1.36 -12.05 -18.26
C VAL A 100 0.40 -11.61 -17.16
N GLU A 101 -0.68 -12.36 -16.94
CA GLU A 101 -1.75 -12.00 -15.99
C GLU A 101 -1.23 -11.78 -14.56
N PHE A 102 -0.37 -12.67 -14.06
CA PHE A 102 0.25 -12.53 -12.74
C PHE A 102 1.03 -11.21 -12.59
N ALA A 103 1.76 -10.80 -13.62
CA ALA A 103 2.50 -9.54 -13.59
C ALA A 103 1.56 -8.32 -13.58
N GLN A 104 0.41 -8.39 -14.27
CA GLN A 104 -0.64 -7.35 -14.18
C GLN A 104 -1.20 -7.25 -12.77
N ALA A 105 -1.54 -8.38 -12.16
CA ALA A 105 -2.08 -8.45 -10.80
C ALA A 105 -1.11 -7.85 -9.77
N VAL A 106 0.17 -8.24 -9.84
CA VAL A 106 1.20 -7.68 -8.96
C VAL A 106 1.43 -6.19 -9.23
N PHE A 107 1.43 -5.76 -10.50
CA PHE A 107 1.56 -4.34 -10.84
C PHE A 107 0.42 -3.49 -10.25
N LEU A 108 -0.83 -3.95 -10.38
CA LEU A 108 -2.01 -3.26 -9.87
C LEU A 108 -2.02 -3.11 -8.35
N ILE A 109 -1.29 -3.97 -7.62
CA ILE A 109 -1.05 -3.81 -6.18
C ILE A 109 0.15 -2.90 -5.92
N ALA A 110 1.30 -3.19 -6.55
CA ALA A 110 2.57 -2.55 -6.24
C ALA A 110 2.63 -1.08 -6.65
N PHE A 111 2.07 -0.73 -7.81
CA PHE A 111 2.09 0.63 -8.32
C PHE A 111 1.40 1.64 -7.39
N PRO A 112 0.13 1.47 -6.98
CA PRO A 112 -0.50 2.42 -6.06
C PRO A 112 0.15 2.43 -4.66
N LEU A 113 0.70 1.30 -4.20
CA LEU A 113 1.48 1.26 -2.96
C LEU A 113 2.76 2.11 -3.05
N SER A 114 3.40 2.18 -4.23
CA SER A 114 4.56 3.06 -4.43
C SER A 114 4.20 4.55 -4.27
N ILE A 115 3.00 4.93 -4.73
CA ILE A 115 2.45 6.29 -4.53
C ILE A 115 2.19 6.54 -3.05
N VAL A 116 1.60 5.57 -2.33
CA VAL A 116 1.42 5.65 -0.88
C VAL A 116 2.76 5.84 -0.18
N GLY A 117 3.79 5.04 -0.52
CA GLY A 117 5.13 5.16 0.05
C GLY A 117 5.75 6.55 -0.14
N TRP A 118 5.58 7.14 -1.32
CA TRP A 118 6.03 8.50 -1.61
C TRP A 118 5.26 9.56 -0.81
N LEU A 119 3.93 9.44 -0.70
CA LEU A 119 3.11 10.33 0.13
C LEU A 119 3.49 10.23 1.60
N SER A 120 3.76 9.02 2.11
CA SER A 120 4.20 8.78 3.48
C SER A 120 5.53 9.50 3.76
N MET A 121 6.49 9.43 2.84
CA MET A 121 7.75 10.15 2.96
C MET A 121 7.56 11.68 2.98
N ARG A 122 6.71 12.21 2.08
CA ARG A 122 6.37 13.64 2.06
C ARG A 122 5.72 14.08 3.37
N ALA A 123 4.75 13.32 3.87
CA ALA A 123 4.05 13.63 5.12
C ALA A 123 5.00 13.59 6.33
N ALA A 124 5.83 12.54 6.43
CA ALA A 124 6.85 12.42 7.48
C ALA A 124 7.84 13.58 7.47
N ARG A 125 8.37 13.95 6.29
CA ARG A 125 9.28 15.10 6.15
C ARG A 125 8.59 16.40 6.58
N LYS A 126 7.33 16.60 6.18
CA LYS A 126 6.55 17.79 6.56
C LYS A 126 6.34 17.88 8.08
N ILE A 127 6.04 16.76 8.74
CA ILE A 127 5.89 16.68 10.20
C ILE A 127 7.22 17.00 10.90
N ARG A 128 8.33 16.41 10.42
CA ARG A 128 9.66 16.65 10.99
C ARG A 128 10.08 18.11 10.87
N ILE A 129 9.88 18.74 9.70
CA ILE A 129 10.29 20.14 9.46
C ILE A 129 9.42 21.12 10.25
N SER A 130 8.10 20.93 10.27
CA SER A 130 7.21 21.88 10.95
C SER A 130 7.19 21.72 12.48
N GLY A 131 7.84 20.68 13.02
CA GLY A 131 7.74 20.35 14.44
C GLY A 131 6.30 20.22 14.91
N ALA A 132 5.42 19.67 14.06
CA ALA A 132 3.98 19.63 14.36
C ALA A 132 3.74 18.86 15.64
N THR A 133 2.88 19.39 16.52
CA THR A 133 2.39 18.76 17.74
C THR A 133 0.87 18.94 17.89
N GLY A 134 0.25 18.14 18.76
CA GLY A 134 -1.16 18.17 19.08
C GLY A 134 -2.07 18.09 17.85
N ASP A 135 -3.04 19.01 17.77
CA ASP A 135 -4.06 19.00 16.72
C ASP A 135 -3.53 19.08 15.29
N GLU A 136 -2.41 19.76 15.07
CA GLU A 136 -1.82 19.86 13.73
C GLU A 136 -1.28 18.51 13.24
N VAL A 137 -0.75 17.68 14.14
CA VAL A 137 -0.32 16.31 13.84
C VAL A 137 -1.52 15.46 13.48
N HIS A 138 -2.57 15.49 14.30
CA HIS A 138 -3.80 14.73 14.05
C HIS A 138 -4.44 15.10 12.72
N ARG A 139 -4.50 16.40 12.40
CA ARG A 139 -5.03 16.86 11.11
C ARG A 139 -4.21 16.32 9.94
N ARG A 140 -2.88 16.33 10.05
CA ARG A 140 -2.00 15.81 8.99
C ARG A 140 -2.10 14.31 8.82
N LEU A 141 -2.15 13.54 9.90
CA LEU A 141 -2.35 12.10 9.83
C LEU A 141 -3.72 11.76 9.22
N LEU A 142 -4.77 12.50 9.58
CA LEU A 142 -6.09 12.31 9.00
C LEU A 142 -6.07 12.54 7.48
N MET A 143 -5.49 13.65 7.03
CA MET A 143 -5.40 13.96 5.59
C MET A 143 -4.57 12.92 4.84
N HIS A 144 -3.46 12.45 5.43
CA HIS A 144 -2.65 11.40 4.84
C HIS A 144 -3.42 10.07 4.76
N ARG A 145 -4.15 9.69 5.81
CA ARG A 145 -5.00 8.50 5.83
C ARG A 145 -6.10 8.56 4.79
N LEU A 146 -6.79 9.70 4.65
CA LEU A 146 -7.81 9.91 3.63
C LEU A 146 -7.23 9.75 2.22
N ALA A 147 -6.01 10.26 1.98
CA ALA A 147 -5.32 10.04 0.71
C ALA A 147 -5.03 8.56 0.46
N ILE A 148 -4.56 7.80 1.46
CA ILE A 148 -4.33 6.34 1.34
C ILE A 148 -5.64 5.62 1.00
N GLN A 149 -6.73 5.95 1.71
CA GLN A 149 -8.04 5.33 1.44
C GLN A 149 -8.55 5.67 0.04
N GLY A 150 -8.41 6.92 -0.40
CA GLY A 150 -8.78 7.33 -1.75
C GLY A 150 -8.01 6.56 -2.82
N ILE A 151 -6.69 6.43 -2.67
CA ILE A 151 -5.86 5.61 -3.57
C ILE A 151 -6.33 4.15 -3.52
N GLY A 152 -6.63 3.62 -2.34
CA GLY A 152 -7.09 2.24 -2.18
C GLY A 152 -8.41 1.95 -2.88
N VAL A 153 -9.40 2.82 -2.70
CA VAL A 153 -10.69 2.71 -3.39
C VAL A 153 -10.51 2.75 -4.90
N VAL A 154 -9.75 3.72 -5.41
CA VAL A 154 -9.45 3.82 -6.85
C VAL A 154 -8.72 2.58 -7.35
N SER A 155 -7.75 2.08 -6.60
CA SER A 155 -6.95 0.91 -6.98
C SER A 155 -7.78 -0.36 -7.01
N ILE A 156 -8.60 -0.61 -6.00
CA ILE A 156 -9.50 -1.77 -5.95
C ILE A 156 -10.50 -1.69 -7.10
N PHE A 157 -11.07 -0.51 -7.36
CA PHE A 157 -12.02 -0.31 -8.46
C PHE A 157 -11.38 -0.59 -9.83
N VAL A 158 -10.21 0.00 -10.10
CA VAL A 158 -9.48 -0.23 -11.36
C VAL A 158 -9.08 -1.69 -11.50
N THR A 159 -8.64 -2.33 -10.42
CA THR A 159 -8.29 -3.75 -10.40
C THR A 159 -9.48 -4.64 -10.69
N ALA A 160 -10.66 -4.33 -10.13
CA ALA A 160 -11.90 -5.07 -10.39
C ALA A 160 -12.37 -4.91 -11.83
N LEU A 161 -12.36 -3.68 -12.34
CA LEU A 161 -12.72 -3.42 -13.73
C LEU A 161 -11.78 -4.18 -14.67
N TRP A 162 -10.47 -4.10 -14.45
CA TRP A 162 -9.49 -4.81 -15.26
C TRP A 162 -9.61 -6.33 -15.16
N GLY A 163 -9.76 -6.86 -13.95
CA GLY A 163 -9.91 -8.30 -13.71
C GLY A 163 -11.17 -8.88 -14.36
N MET A 164 -12.29 -8.15 -14.30
CA MET A 164 -13.51 -8.54 -15.02
C MET A 164 -13.31 -8.51 -16.53
N LEU A 165 -12.68 -7.48 -17.09
CA LEU A 165 -12.38 -7.42 -18.52
C LEU A 165 -11.51 -8.60 -18.96
N GLN A 166 -10.45 -8.92 -18.21
CA GLN A 166 -9.59 -10.07 -18.50
C GLN A 166 -10.38 -11.39 -18.46
N ASN A 167 -11.14 -11.62 -17.38
CA ASN A 167 -11.97 -12.81 -17.23
C ASN A 167 -12.98 -12.99 -18.38
N LEU A 168 -13.61 -11.89 -18.85
CA LEU A 168 -14.53 -11.91 -19.98
C LEU A 168 -13.82 -12.20 -21.31
N THR A 169 -12.65 -11.60 -21.56
CA THR A 169 -11.90 -11.85 -22.81
C THR A 169 -11.35 -13.26 -22.91
N ILE A 170 -10.95 -13.86 -21.79
CA ILE A 170 -10.49 -15.25 -21.73
C ILE A 170 -11.67 -16.20 -21.91
N GLY A 171 -12.80 -15.95 -21.21
CA GLY A 171 -14.00 -16.78 -21.30
C GLY A 171 -14.81 -16.66 -22.60
N ALA A 172 -14.62 -15.59 -23.38
CA ALA A 172 -15.26 -15.43 -24.69
C ALA A 172 -14.47 -16.09 -25.83
N LEU A 173 -13.18 -16.42 -25.61
CA LEU A 173 -12.29 -17.05 -26.60
C LEU A 173 -11.92 -18.50 -26.23
N GLY A 174 -12.51 -19.05 -25.16
CA GLY A 174 -12.34 -20.43 -24.69
C GLY A 174 -13.25 -20.77 -23.53
#